data_AF-A0A349BR23-F1
#
_entry.id   AF-A0A349BR23-F1
#
_cell.length_a   1.000
_cell.length_b   1.000
_cell.length_c   1.000
_cell.angle_alpha   90.00
_cell.angle_beta   90.00
_cell.angle_gamma   90.00
#
_symmetry.space_group_name_H-M   'P 1'
#
loop_
_entity.id
_entity.type
_entity.pdbx_description
1 polymer ?
#
loop_
_entity_poly.entity_id
_entity_poly.type
_entity_poly.pdbx_seq_one_letter_code
_entity_poly.pdbx_strand_id
1 'polypeptide(L)'
;MLTGKNLLRSSLMIIVLFVFGFTGCDNSSEGMLKIRLTDSPYPFDLIKEAKVTITGVKVHVSDSSEVSSGFIELPLDSPQTFDLMDLQGGVTATLINANLAAGTYNQIRLVVSSGYIKLKDERSFDLKVPSGSE
;
A
#
# COMPACT_ATOMS: atom_id res chain seq x y z
N MET A 1 -83.62 -9.62 -33.30
CA MET A 1 -84.48 -10.16 -32.22
C MET A 1 -83.62 -11.12 -31.40
N LEU A 2 -83.40 -10.75 -30.12
CA LEU A 2 -82.93 -11.57 -28.98
C LEU A 2 -81.46 -12.06 -29.02
N THR A 3 -80.50 -11.35 -28.43
CA THR A 3 -80.17 -11.24 -26.99
C THR A 3 -79.38 -12.43 -26.46
N GLY A 4 -78.07 -12.25 -26.33
CA GLY A 4 -77.19 -12.98 -25.42
C GLY A 4 -76.48 -11.98 -24.52
N LYS A 5 -76.70 -12.09 -23.21
CA LYS A 5 -76.35 -11.14 -22.16
C LYS A 5 -75.09 -11.61 -21.40
N ASN A 6 -74.25 -10.63 -21.03
CA ASN A 6 -73.57 -10.48 -19.73
C ASN A 6 -72.15 -11.03 -19.46
N LEU A 7 -71.29 -10.06 -19.11
CA LEU A 7 -70.45 -9.98 -17.90
C LEU A 7 -69.28 -10.96 -17.71
N LEU A 8 -68.05 -10.43 -17.64
CA LEU A 8 -67.25 -10.36 -16.41
C LEU A 8 -65.96 -9.55 -16.62
N ARG A 9 -65.72 -8.61 -15.69
CA ARG A 9 -64.53 -7.77 -15.53
C ARG A 9 -63.49 -8.55 -14.73
N SER A 10 -62.23 -8.60 -15.14
CA SER A 10 -61.03 -8.90 -14.31
C SER A 10 -59.84 -9.19 -15.22
N SER A 11 -58.59 -8.86 -14.97
CA SER A 11 -57.92 -7.96 -14.05
C SER A 11 -56.48 -7.89 -14.58
N LEU A 12 -55.84 -6.76 -14.37
CA LEU A 12 -54.43 -6.46 -14.63
C LEU A 12 -53.52 -7.61 -14.12
N MET A 13 -52.68 -8.18 -14.97
CA MET A 13 -51.52 -8.96 -14.52
C MET A 13 -50.30 -8.62 -15.36
N ILE A 14 -49.72 -7.46 -15.07
CA ILE A 14 -48.35 -7.13 -15.43
C ILE A 14 -47.46 -8.10 -14.65
N ILE A 15 -46.87 -9.06 -15.33
CA ILE A 15 -45.81 -9.91 -14.79
C ILE A 15 -44.56 -9.03 -14.70
N VAL A 16 -44.38 -8.36 -13.55
CA VAL A 16 -43.11 -7.76 -13.17
C VAL A 16 -42.18 -8.91 -12.81
N LEU A 17 -41.32 -9.28 -13.74
CA LEU A 17 -40.22 -10.20 -13.50
C LEU A 17 -39.21 -9.50 -12.58
N PHE A 18 -39.45 -9.62 -11.27
CA PHE A 18 -38.60 -9.07 -10.23
C PHE A 18 -37.31 -9.91 -10.17
N VAL A 19 -36.33 -9.56 -11.00
CA VAL A 19 -34.98 -10.11 -10.91
C VAL A 19 -34.37 -9.57 -9.62
N PHE A 20 -34.50 -10.33 -8.53
CA PHE A 20 -33.70 -10.16 -7.33
C PHE A 20 -32.25 -10.48 -7.68
N GLY A 21 -31.49 -9.46 -8.08
CA GLY A 21 -30.04 -9.52 -8.05
C GLY A 21 -29.60 -9.56 -6.60
N PHE A 22 -29.24 -10.75 -6.10
CA PHE A 22 -28.48 -10.87 -4.87
C PHE A 22 -27.08 -10.30 -5.15
N THR A 23 -26.87 -9.02 -4.80
CA THR A 23 -25.53 -8.46 -4.75
C THR A 23 -24.89 -8.97 -3.47
N GLY A 24 -24.05 -10.01 -3.58
CA GLY A 24 -23.18 -10.39 -2.48
C GLY A 24 -22.20 -9.24 -2.24
N CYS A 25 -22.22 -8.65 -1.04
CA CYS A 25 -21.17 -7.74 -0.62
C CYS A 25 -19.95 -8.61 -0.32
N ASP A 26 -18.89 -8.48 -1.10
CA ASP A 26 -17.61 -9.09 -0.77
C ASP A 26 -17.09 -8.38 0.49
N ASN A 27 -16.77 -9.13 1.54
CA ASN A 27 -16.33 -8.56 2.83
C ASN A 27 -14.82 -8.25 2.83
N SER A 28 -14.15 -8.37 1.68
CA SER A 28 -12.74 -8.06 1.48
C SER A 28 -12.51 -6.54 1.49
N SER A 29 -12.50 -5.97 2.69
CA SER A 29 -12.18 -4.57 2.93
C SER A 29 -10.68 -4.34 2.69
N GLU A 30 -10.26 -3.79 1.55
CA GLU A 30 -8.88 -3.33 1.33
C GLU A 30 -8.66 -1.89 1.84
N GLY A 31 -7.42 -1.58 2.23
CA GLY A 31 -6.94 -0.26 2.58
C GLY A 31 -5.65 0.10 1.84
N MET A 32 -5.40 1.39 1.66
CA MET A 32 -4.21 1.89 0.97
C MET A 32 -3.10 2.24 1.97
N LEU A 33 -1.99 1.49 1.92
CA LEU A 33 -0.75 1.80 2.61
C LEU A 33 0.10 2.73 1.75
N LYS A 34 0.42 3.93 2.28
CA LYS A 34 1.38 4.86 1.68
C LYS A 34 2.59 5.01 2.59
N ILE A 35 3.77 4.66 2.08
CA ILE A 35 5.03 4.79 2.83
C ILE A 35 5.83 5.93 2.23
N ARG A 36 6.26 6.85 3.09
CA ARG A 36 7.08 8.00 2.72
C ARG A 36 8.38 8.00 3.51
N LEU A 37 9.45 8.47 2.88
CA LEU A 37 10.78 8.62 3.44
C LEU A 37 11.04 10.10 3.75
N THR A 38 11.62 10.37 4.92
CA THR A 38 12.09 11.69 5.36
C THR A 38 13.28 11.49 6.29
N ASP A 39 14.10 12.52 6.47
CA ASP A 39 15.23 12.50 7.38
C ASP A 39 15.20 13.70 8.35
N SER A 40 15.68 13.49 9.57
CA SER A 40 15.84 14.58 10.52
C SER A 40 17.13 15.34 10.24
N PRO A 41 17.15 16.68 10.36
CA PRO A 41 18.39 17.44 10.21
C PRO A 41 19.50 16.92 11.13
N TYR A 42 20.67 16.70 10.56
CA TYR A 42 21.86 16.30 11.32
C TYR A 42 22.58 17.53 11.88
N PRO A 43 22.98 17.56 13.16
CA PRO A 43 23.46 18.78 13.84
C PRO A 43 24.84 19.25 13.37
N PHE A 44 25.52 18.49 12.51
CA PHE A 44 26.85 18.82 12.02
C PHE A 44 26.85 18.94 10.50
N ASP A 45 27.33 20.08 10.00
CA ASP A 45 27.45 20.40 8.58
C ASP A 45 28.73 19.79 7.94
N LEU A 46 28.98 18.50 8.23
CA LEU A 46 30.14 17.74 7.76
C LEU A 46 29.79 16.82 6.59
N ILE A 47 28.51 16.45 6.47
CA ILE A 47 28.00 15.52 5.47
C ILE A 47 27.73 16.31 4.18
N LYS A 48 28.26 15.78 3.08
CA LYS A 48 28.02 16.29 1.72
C LYS A 48 26.90 15.52 1.02
N GLU A 49 26.90 14.20 1.17
CA GLU A 49 25.88 13.30 0.60
C GLU A 49 25.59 12.18 1.61
N ALA A 50 24.33 11.77 1.72
CA ALA A 50 23.94 10.60 2.49
C ALA A 50 23.00 9.74 1.66
N LYS A 51 23.56 8.85 0.83
CA LYS A 51 22.78 8.07 -0.13
C LYS A 51 22.39 6.71 0.42
N VAL A 52 21.15 6.32 0.19
CA VAL A 52 20.62 4.99 0.49
C VAL A 52 19.89 4.42 -0.72
N THR A 53 20.18 3.18 -1.07
CA THR A 53 19.50 2.44 -2.13
C THR A 53 18.55 1.42 -1.51
N ILE A 54 17.27 1.58 -1.81
CA ILE A 54 16.17 0.78 -1.28
C ILE A 54 15.64 -0.10 -2.40
N THR A 55 15.30 -1.35 -2.09
CA THR A 55 14.75 -2.32 -3.05
C THR A 55 13.31 -2.72 -2.72
N GLY A 56 12.83 -2.44 -1.52
CA GLY A 56 11.47 -2.76 -1.11
C GLY A 56 11.20 -2.52 0.36
N VAL A 57 10.01 -2.91 0.78
CA VAL A 57 9.54 -2.87 2.17
C VAL A 57 8.92 -4.21 2.52
N LYS A 58 9.10 -4.69 3.74
CA LYS A 58 8.33 -5.81 4.30
C LYS A 58 7.39 -5.30 5.38
N VAL A 59 6.14 -5.73 5.36
CA VAL A 59 5.11 -5.33 6.33
C VAL A 59 4.60 -6.57 7.04
N HIS A 60 4.62 -6.58 8.37
CA HIS A 60 4.17 -7.73 9.16
C HIS A 60 2.68 -7.59 9.50
N VAL A 61 1.89 -8.57 9.06
CA VAL A 61 0.49 -8.77 9.46
C VAL A 61 0.47 -9.52 10.78
N SER A 62 -0.08 -8.91 11.83
CA SER A 62 -0.29 -9.59 13.10
C SER A 62 -1.66 -10.27 13.19
N ASP A 63 -2.69 -9.66 12.59
CA ASP A 63 -4.06 -10.15 12.65
C ASP A 63 -4.84 -9.68 11.41
N SER A 64 -5.45 -10.61 10.68
CA SER A 64 -6.37 -10.29 9.59
C SER A 64 -7.28 -11.48 9.30
N SER A 65 -8.47 -11.23 8.76
CA SER A 65 -9.41 -12.29 8.36
C SER A 65 -9.09 -12.88 6.99
N GLU A 66 -8.33 -12.17 6.14
CA GLU A 66 -8.10 -12.51 4.73
C GLU A 66 -6.69 -13.09 4.47
N VAL A 67 -5.72 -12.74 5.31
CA VAL A 67 -4.29 -13.06 5.13
C VAL A 67 -3.72 -13.67 6.41
N SER A 68 -2.90 -14.72 6.27
CA SER A 68 -2.17 -15.32 7.39
C SER A 68 -1.20 -14.33 8.03
N SER A 69 -0.97 -14.45 9.34
CA SER A 69 0.07 -13.69 10.01
C SER A 69 1.45 -13.97 9.39
N GLY A 70 2.26 -12.93 9.25
CA GLY A 70 3.59 -13.01 8.64
C GLY A 70 3.97 -11.74 7.87
N PHE A 71 5.10 -11.80 7.18
CA PHE A 71 5.57 -10.70 6.34
C PHE A 71 4.97 -10.75 4.93
N ILE A 72 4.41 -9.64 4.50
CA ILE A 72 4.13 -9.33 3.11
C ILE A 72 5.32 -8.54 2.57
N GLU A 73 5.88 -8.98 1.44
CA GLU A 73 6.94 -8.26 0.74
C GLU A 73 6.35 -7.32 -0.31
N LEU A 74 6.80 -6.07 -0.30
CA LEU A 74 6.42 -5.02 -1.22
C LEU A 74 7.68 -4.53 -1.95
N PRO A 75 8.12 -5.25 -3.01
CA PRO A 75 9.29 -4.85 -3.78
C PRO A 75 9.00 -3.57 -4.57
N LEU A 76 10.05 -2.79 -4.82
CA LEU A 76 10.01 -1.71 -5.82
C LEU A 76 10.22 -2.31 -7.22
N ASP A 77 9.66 -1.66 -8.24
CA ASP A 77 9.85 -2.06 -9.65
C ASP A 77 11.33 -2.09 -10.05
N SER A 78 12.13 -1.21 -9.44
CA SER A 78 13.59 -1.16 -9.57
C SER A 78 14.21 -0.57 -8.29
N PRO A 79 15.47 -0.90 -7.95
CA PRO A 79 16.18 -0.25 -6.85
C PRO A 79 16.16 1.28 -6.99
N GLN A 80 15.84 1.99 -5.91
CA GLN A 80 15.78 3.46 -5.89
C GLN A 80 16.79 4.02 -4.90
N THR A 81 17.59 4.98 -5.36
CA THR A 81 18.58 5.69 -4.53
C THR A 81 18.06 7.07 -4.14
N PHE A 82 18.13 7.39 -2.85
CA PHE A 82 17.74 8.68 -2.29
C PHE A 82 18.95 9.31 -1.61
N ASP A 83 19.13 10.62 -1.78
CA ASP A 83 20.00 11.40 -0.90
C ASP A 83 19.16 11.92 0.27
N LEU A 84 19.47 11.48 1.48
CA LEU A 84 18.73 11.85 2.69
C LEU A 84 18.92 13.33 3.04
N MET A 85 19.98 13.97 2.55
CA MET A 85 20.19 15.41 2.74
C MET A 85 19.11 16.24 2.03
N ASP A 86 18.53 15.72 0.94
CA ASP A 86 17.42 16.36 0.23
C ASP A 86 16.06 16.16 0.93
N LEU A 87 15.98 15.25 1.90
CA LEU A 87 14.73 14.85 2.56
C LEU A 87 14.60 15.40 4.00
N GLN A 88 15.33 16.47 4.31
CA GLN A 88 15.31 17.13 5.61
C GLN A 88 14.20 18.19 5.72
N GLY A 89 13.96 18.68 6.94
CA GLY A 89 13.05 19.82 7.17
C GLY A 89 11.58 19.54 6.84
N GLY A 90 11.16 18.28 6.89
CA GLY A 90 9.79 17.86 6.56
C GLY A 90 9.56 17.57 5.06
N VAL A 91 10.61 17.61 4.24
CA VAL A 91 10.54 17.12 2.86
C VAL A 91 10.40 15.59 2.87
N THR A 92 9.48 15.07 2.05
CA THR A 92 9.21 13.64 1.96
C THR A 92 9.30 13.13 0.53
N ALA A 93 9.85 11.94 0.34
CA ALA A 93 9.73 11.16 -0.89
C ALA A 93 8.73 10.01 -0.71
N THR A 94 7.94 9.68 -1.73
CA THR A 94 7.07 8.50 -1.69
C THR A 94 7.87 7.27 -2.10
N LEU A 95 7.80 6.21 -1.28
CA LEU A 95 8.52 4.96 -1.51
C LEU A 95 7.58 3.86 -2.03
N ILE A 96 6.47 3.63 -1.34
CA ILE A 96 5.49 2.57 -1.68
C ILE A 96 4.08 3.14 -1.62
N ASN A 97 3.25 2.72 -2.58
CA ASN A 97 1.80 2.75 -2.48
C ASN A 97 1.31 1.32 -2.72
N ALA A 98 0.62 0.72 -1.75
CA ALA A 98 0.11 -0.64 -1.88
C ALA A 98 -1.32 -0.73 -1.35
N ASN A 99 -2.18 -1.46 -2.07
CA ASN A 99 -3.46 -1.88 -1.52
C ASN A 99 -3.23 -3.18 -0.75
N LEU A 100 -3.66 -3.21 0.51
CA LEU A 100 -3.53 -4.37 1.39
C LEU A 100 -4.89 -4.68 2.00
N ALA A 101 -5.14 -5.95 2.31
CA ALA A 101 -6.33 -6.34 3.07
C ALA A 101 -6.41 -5.61 4.42
N ALA A 102 -7.62 -5.36 4.92
CA ALA A 102 -7.80 -4.80 6.25
C ALA A 102 -7.28 -5.78 7.30
N GLY A 103 -6.56 -5.24 8.27
CA GLY A 103 -5.95 -6.01 9.34
C GLY A 103 -5.07 -5.12 10.22
N THR A 104 -4.47 -5.75 11.22
CA THR A 104 -3.50 -5.12 12.11
C THR A 104 -2.09 -5.40 11.61
N TYR A 105 -1.31 -4.33 11.44
CA TYR A 105 0.09 -4.37 11.04
C TYR A 105 0.94 -3.77 12.14
N ASN A 106 1.95 -4.49 12.61
CA ASN A 106 2.74 -4.10 13.78
C ASN A 106 4.23 -3.88 13.49
N GLN A 107 4.72 -4.19 12.28
CA GLN A 107 6.10 -3.98 11.91
C GLN A 107 6.24 -3.60 10.43
N ILE A 108 7.13 -2.64 10.17
CA ILE A 108 7.60 -2.29 8.83
C ILE A 108 9.12 -2.49 8.82
N ARG A 109 9.66 -3.14 7.78
CA ARG A 109 11.11 -3.30 7.56
C ARG A 109 11.47 -2.73 6.21
N LEU A 110 12.47 -1.86 6.19
CA LEU A 110 13.03 -1.34 4.96
C LEU A 110 14.07 -2.33 4.41
N VAL A 111 13.98 -2.66 3.12
CA VAL A 111 14.97 -3.51 2.45
C VAL A 111 15.97 -2.60 1.75
N VAL A 112 17.16 -2.51 2.33
CA VAL A 112 18.26 -1.66 1.84
C VAL A 112 19.33 -2.53 1.19
N SER A 113 19.68 -2.24 -0.05
CA SER A 113 20.75 -2.96 -0.76
C SER A 113 22.12 -2.34 -0.54
N SER A 114 22.21 -1.02 -0.48
CA SER A 114 23.46 -0.30 -0.29
C SER A 114 23.21 1.12 0.22
N GLY A 115 24.27 1.77 0.65
CA GLY A 115 24.27 3.19 0.99
C GLY A 115 25.67 3.65 1.31
N TYR A 116 25.87 4.97 1.37
CA TYR A 116 27.12 5.56 1.80
C TYR A 116 26.89 6.98 2.33
N ILE A 117 27.82 7.44 3.15
CA ILE A 117 27.95 8.84 3.53
C ILE A 117 29.24 9.37 2.92
N LYS A 118 29.16 10.49 2.21
CA LYS A 118 30.32 11.26 1.77
C LYS A 118 30.41 12.55 2.60
N LEU A 119 31.59 12.81 3.15
CA LEU A 119 31.90 14.04 3.88
C LEU A 119 32.38 15.14 2.92
N LYS A 120 32.34 16.39 3.40
CA LYS A 120 32.83 17.56 2.64
C LYS A 120 34.32 17.53 2.32
N ASP A 121 35.10 16.76 3.07
CA ASP A 121 36.53 16.50 2.80
C ASP A 121 36.77 15.33 1.83
N GLU A 122 35.71 14.90 1.13
CA GLU A 122 35.67 13.81 0.14
C GLU A 122 35.88 12.40 0.70
N ARG A 123 36.03 12.21 2.02
CA ARG A 123 36.01 10.85 2.61
C ARG A 123 34.63 10.22 2.47
N SER A 124 34.59 8.93 2.10
CA SER A 124 33.37 8.14 1.96
C SER A 124 33.35 6.96 2.92
N PHE A 125 32.18 6.68 3.49
CA PHE A 125 31.95 5.57 4.41
C PHE A 125 30.72 4.80 3.95
N ASP A 126 30.91 3.53 3.61
CA ASP A 126 29.82 2.69 3.13
C ASP A 126 28.93 2.23 4.29
N LEU A 127 27.63 2.16 4.00
CA LEU A 127 26.65 1.58 4.91
C LEU A 127 26.88 0.08 5.00
N LYS A 128 27.20 -0.41 6.21
CA LYS A 128 27.20 -1.84 6.47
C LYS A 128 25.78 -2.30 6.82
N VAL A 129 25.17 -3.09 5.94
CA VAL A 129 23.89 -3.78 6.20
C VAL A 129 24.20 -5.24 6.58
N PRO A 130 24.13 -5.62 7.88
CA PRO A 130 24.55 -6.95 8.32
C PRO A 130 23.70 -8.10 7.74
N SER A 131 22.46 -7.81 7.40
CA SER A 131 21.47 -8.78 6.89
C SER A 131 21.33 -8.79 5.37
N GLY A 132 22.17 -8.06 4.63
CA GLY A 132 22.04 -7.86 3.17
C GLY A 132 22.67 -8.96 2.31
N SER A 133 23.11 -10.06 2.90
CA SER A 133 23.64 -11.24 2.19
C SER A 133 22.75 -12.45 2.48
N GLU A 134 21.55 -12.42 1.90
CA GLU A 134 20.77 -13.63 1.56
C GLU A 134 20.90 -13.90 0.06
#